data_AF-A0A5K0W596-F1
#
_entry.id   AF-A0A5K0W596-F1
#
_cell.length_a   1.000
_cell.length_b   1.000
_cell.length_c   1.000
_cell.angle_alpha   90.00
_cell.angle_beta   90.00
_cell.angle_gamma   90.00
#
_symmetry.space_group_name_H-M   'P 1'
#
loop_
_entity.id
_entity.type
_entity.pdbx_description
1 polymer ?
#
loop_
_entity_poly.entity_id
_entity_poly.type
_entity_poly.pdbx_seq_one_letter_code
_entity_poly.pdbx_strand_id
1 'polypeptide(L)'
;MTRFQVDGKVVERVDLLKRRHWLWRLNVWPFAIIYSLWVFIVLPSLDFTDAAIVFGGIAVVHILVFLFTAWSVDFRCFVQYSK
;
A
#
# COMPACT_ATOMS: atom_id res chain seq x y z
N MET A 1 16.15 -13.76 11.11
CA MET A 1 15.54 -14.24 9.86
C MET A 1 15.72 -15.75 9.81
N THR A 2 14.65 -16.52 9.75
CA THR A 2 14.72 -17.99 9.62
C THR A 2 13.98 -18.39 8.36
N ARG A 3 14.74 -18.59 7.28
CA ARG A 3 14.22 -19.12 6.02
C ARG A 3 14.34 -20.63 6.11
N PHE A 4 13.21 -21.33 6.15
CA PHE A 4 13.21 -22.78 6.23
C PHE A 4 13.06 -23.35 4.82
N GLN A 5 14.08 -24.09 4.37
CA GLN A 5 13.91 -24.96 3.21
C GLN A 5 13.14 -26.19 3.68
N VAL A 6 11.92 -26.32 3.19
CA VAL A 6 11.09 -27.49 3.40
C VAL A 6 11.27 -28.32 2.15
N ASP A 7 11.93 -29.47 2.24
CA ASP A 7 12.07 -30.41 1.12
C ASP A 7 10.74 -31.17 0.92
N GLY A 8 9.68 -30.41 0.68
CA GLY A 8 8.31 -30.90 0.55
C GLY A 8 7.96 -31.10 -0.92
N LYS A 9 7.22 -32.17 -1.23
CA LYS A 9 6.77 -32.52 -2.59
C LYS A 9 6.06 -31.39 -3.37
N VAL A 10 5.45 -30.42 -2.67
CA VAL A 10 4.63 -29.33 -3.26
C VAL A 10 5.08 -27.93 -2.82
N VAL A 11 5.80 -27.81 -1.70
CA VAL A 11 6.18 -26.51 -1.10
C VAL A 11 7.69 -26.41 -1.08
N GLU A 12 8.24 -25.49 -1.87
CA GLU A 12 9.68 -25.30 -2.02
C GLU A 12 10.28 -24.46 -0.87
N ARG A 13 9.53 -23.46 -0.37
CA ARG A 13 10.01 -22.50 0.64
C ARG A 13 8.88 -21.99 1.53
N VAL A 14 9.21 -21.73 2.79
CA VAL A 14 8.32 -21.06 3.75
C VAL A 14 9.04 -19.87 4.36
N ASP A 15 8.46 -18.69 4.21
CA ASP A 15 8.93 -17.46 4.83
C ASP A 15 8.01 -17.11 6.02
N LEU A 16 8.60 -16.95 7.21
CA LEU A 16 7.89 -16.45 8.39
C LEU A 16 7.79 -14.93 8.31
N LEU A 17 6.58 -14.42 8.17
CA LEU A 17 6.29 -13.00 7.96
C LEU A 17 5.72 -12.39 9.24
N LYS A 18 6.38 -11.36 9.78
CA LYS A 18 5.87 -10.62 10.95
C LYS A 18 4.91 -9.53 10.46
N ARG A 19 3.67 -9.56 10.96
CA ARG A 19 2.67 -8.54 10.61
C ARG A 19 3.15 -7.16 11.08
N ARG A 20 3.20 -6.21 10.16
CA ARG A 20 3.60 -4.82 10.44
C ARG A 20 2.47 -4.10 11.17
N HIS A 21 2.83 -3.14 12.03
CA HIS A 21 1.86 -2.31 12.74
C HIS A 21 0.93 -1.62 11.73
N TRP A 22 -0.38 -1.55 12.03
CA TRP A 22 -1.42 -1.09 11.10
C TRP A 22 -1.11 0.28 10.47
N LEU A 23 -0.59 1.20 11.27
CA LEU A 23 -0.22 2.56 10.85
C LEU A 23 1.02 2.62 9.94
N TRP A 24 1.89 1.60 10.00
CA TRP A 24 3.09 1.51 9.15
C TRP A 24 2.85 0.62 7.92
N ARG A 25 1.60 0.26 7.62
CA ARG A 25 1.31 -0.39 6.34
C ARG A 25 1.65 0.59 5.23
N LEU A 26 2.44 0.12 4.26
CA LEU A 26 2.79 0.90 3.06
C LEU A 26 1.56 1.28 2.22
N ASN A 27 0.40 0.69 2.51
CA ASN A 27 -0.86 1.08 1.89
C ASN A 27 -1.55 2.29 2.55
N VAL A 28 -1.09 2.75 3.71
CA VAL A 28 -1.80 3.78 4.49
C VAL A 28 -0.95 5.03 4.62
N TRP A 29 0.31 4.88 5.04
CA TRP A 29 1.20 6.02 5.29
C TRP A 29 1.50 6.85 4.02
N PRO A 30 1.85 6.27 2.87
CA PRO A 30 2.15 7.05 1.65
C PRO A 30 0.93 7.82 1.17
N PHE A 31 -0.26 7.22 1.23
CA PHE A 31 -1.50 7.89 0.86
C PHE A 31 -1.86 8.99 1.85
N ALA A 32 -1.62 8.81 3.15
CA ALA A 32 -1.82 9.87 4.15
C ALA A 32 -0.95 11.10 3.85
N ILE A 33 0.32 10.91 3.45
CA ILE A 33 1.19 12.01 2.99
C ILE A 33 0.59 12.67 1.74
N ILE A 34 0.20 11.88 0.74
CA ILE A 34 -0.32 12.42 -0.54
C ILE A 34 -1.60 13.24 -0.31
N TYR A 35 -2.54 12.75 0.50
CA TYR A 35 -3.75 13.53 0.84
C TYR A 35 -3.42 14.78 1.64
N SER A 36 -2.49 14.70 2.58
CA SER A 36 -2.07 15.89 3.34
C SER A 36 -1.47 16.94 2.40
N LEU A 37 -0.59 16.52 1.49
CA LEU A 37 0.02 17.39 0.50
C LEU A 37 -1.02 18.01 -0.45
N TRP A 38 -2.02 17.23 -0.85
CA TRP A 38 -3.15 17.76 -1.62
C TRP A 38 -3.92 18.85 -0.84
N VAL A 39 -4.19 18.63 0.45
CA VAL A 39 -4.89 19.62 1.28
C VAL A 39 -4.07 20.89 1.49
N PHE A 40 -2.77 20.77 1.73
CA PHE A 40 -1.93 21.93 2.08
C PHE A 40 -1.39 22.69 0.87
N ILE A 41 -1.24 22.04 -0.29
CA ILE A 41 -0.63 22.65 -1.48
C ILE A 41 -1.67 22.87 -2.57
N VAL A 42 -2.45 21.84 -2.91
CA VAL A 42 -3.32 21.87 -4.09
C VAL A 42 -4.61 22.65 -3.82
N LEU A 43 -5.29 22.37 -2.70
CA LEU A 43 -6.50 23.09 -2.31
C LEU A 43 -6.35 24.63 -2.26
N PRO A 44 -5.25 25.20 -1.70
CA PRO A 44 -5.08 26.66 -1.68
C PRO A 44 -4.51 27.27 -2.95
N SER A 45 -4.01 26.48 -3.91
CA SER A 45 -3.34 26.99 -5.12
C SER A 45 -4.14 26.83 -6.42
N LEU A 46 -5.10 25.90 -6.46
CA LEU A 46 -5.90 25.61 -7.64
C LEU A 46 -7.37 25.99 -7.46
N ASP A 47 -8.04 26.24 -8.58
CA ASP A 47 -9.49 26.32 -8.62
C ASP A 47 -10.13 25.00 -8.16
N PHE A 48 -11.31 25.09 -7.55
CA PHE A 48 -11.99 23.94 -6.94
C PHE A 48 -12.14 22.76 -7.91
N THR A 49 -12.45 23.04 -9.18
CA THR A 49 -12.59 22.03 -10.24
C THR A 49 -11.28 21.28 -10.48
N ASP A 50 -10.17 22.00 -10.60
CA ASP A 50 -8.85 21.41 -10.84
C ASP A 50 -8.36 20.64 -9.62
N ALA A 51 -8.59 21.18 -8.42
CA ALA A 51 -8.32 20.47 -7.17
C ALA A 51 -9.11 19.14 -7.09
N ALA A 52 -10.39 19.14 -7.49
CA ALA A 52 -11.23 17.96 -7.51
C ALA A 52 -10.77 16.90 -8.52
N ILE A 53 -10.26 17.31 -9.69
CA ILE A 53 -9.66 16.39 -10.68
C ILE A 53 -8.42 15.70 -10.08
N VAL A 54 -7.54 16.47 -9.43
CA VAL A 54 -6.34 15.91 -8.76
C VAL A 54 -6.75 14.93 -7.65
N PHE A 55 -7.77 15.27 -6.86
CA PHE A 55 -8.30 14.38 -5.83
C PHE A 55 -8.84 13.06 -6.43
N GLY A 56 -9.57 13.15 -7.55
CA GLY A 56 -10.06 11.98 -8.27
C GLY A 56 -8.93 11.06 -8.72
N GLY A 57 -7.85 11.62 -9.27
CA GLY A 57 -6.65 10.86 -9.63
C GLY A 57 -6.01 10.13 -8.45
N ILE A 58 -5.84 10.83 -7.32
CA ILE A 58 -5.30 10.25 -6.09
C ILE A 58 -6.20 9.11 -5.59
N ALA A 59 -7.52 9.30 -5.60
CA ALA A 59 -8.50 8.31 -5.16
C ALA A 59 -8.47 7.05 -6.03
N VAL A 60 -8.42 7.18 -7.35
CA VAL A 60 -8.32 6.03 -8.27
C VAL A 60 -7.07 5.22 -8.01
N VAL A 61 -5.91 5.87 -7.86
CA VAL A 61 -4.65 5.18 -7.54
C VAL A 61 -4.75 4.46 -6.20
N HIS A 62 -5.35 5.09 -5.18
CA HIS A 62 -5.56 4.47 -3.88
C HIS A 62 -6.43 3.22 -3.97
N ILE A 63 -7.56 3.29 -4.68
CA ILE A 63 -8.44 2.14 -4.91
C ILE A 63 -7.69 1.02 -5.62
N LEU A 64 -6.90 1.35 -6.64
CA LEU A 64 -6.14 0.37 -7.40
C LEU A 64 -5.13 -0.36 -6.51
N VAL A 65 -4.36 0.37 -5.68
CA VAL A 65 -3.41 -0.24 -4.73
C VAL A 65 -4.14 -1.10 -3.68
N PHE A 66 -5.31 -0.67 -3.21
CA PHE A 66 -6.13 -1.47 -2.29
C PHE A 66 -6.59 -2.78 -2.94
N LEU A 67 -7.04 -2.72 -4.20
CA LEU A 67 -7.44 -3.89 -4.97
C LEU A 67 -6.26 -4.84 -5.20
N PHE A 68 -5.10 -4.32 -5.58
CA PHE A 68 -3.85 -5.10 -5.70
C PHE A 68 -3.47 -5.77 -4.37
N THR A 69 -3.67 -5.10 -3.24
CA THR A 69 -3.43 -5.66 -1.90
C THR A 69 -4.39 -6.80 -1.56
N ALA A 70 -5.61 -6.78 -2.09
CA ALA A 70 -6.58 -7.85 -1.89
C ALA A 70 -6.33 -9.05 -2.83
N TRP A 71 -5.91 -8.78 -4.07
CA TRP A 71 -5.79 -9.78 -5.13
C TRP A 71 -4.43 -10.49 -5.20
N SER A 72 -3.33 -9.77 -4.99
CA SER A 72 -1.98 -10.34 -5.07
C SER A 72 -1.46 -10.71 -3.69
N VAL A 73 -1.20 -12.01 -3.48
CA VAL A 73 -0.65 -12.53 -2.22
C VAL A 73 0.76 -11.98 -1.98
N ASP A 74 1.60 -11.91 -3.02
CA ASP A 74 2.96 -11.35 -2.91
C ASP A 74 2.94 -9.87 -2.55
N PHE A 75 2.07 -9.08 -3.22
CA PHE A 75 1.93 -7.66 -2.92
C PHE A 75 1.38 -7.44 -1.50
N ARG A 76 0.42 -8.26 -1.08
CA ARG A 76 -0.10 -8.24 0.30
C ARG A 76 0.99 -8.55 1.32
N CYS A 77 1.84 -9.53 1.05
CA CYS A 77 2.99 -9.87 1.88
C CYS A 77 3.98 -8.70 1.97
N PHE A 78 4.34 -8.09 0.84
CA PHE A 78 5.23 -6.93 0.77
C PHE A 78 4.70 -5.70 1.55
N VAL A 79 3.40 -5.42 1.44
CA VAL A 79 2.78 -4.22 2.01
C VAL A 79 2.50 -4.34 3.50
N GLN A 80 2.09 -5.53 3.97
CA GLN A 80 1.56 -5.73 5.32
C GLN A 80 2.52 -6.45 6.27
N TYR A 81 3.59 -7.05 5.76
CA TYR A 81 4.47 -7.88 6.55
C TYR A 81 5.93 -7.47 6.36
N SER A 82 6.70 -7.61 7.43
CA SER A 82 8.16 -7.57 7.38
C SER A 82 8.70 -8.98 7.28
N LYS A 83 9.77 -9.13 6.49
CA LYS A 83 10.67 -10.28 6.59
C LYS A 83 11.50 -10.22 7.87
#